data_AF-A0A6J7QNU1-F1
#
_entry.id   AF-A0A6J7QNU1-F1
#
_cell.length_a   1.000
_cell.length_b   1.000
_cell.length_c   1.000
_cell.angle_alpha   90.00
_cell.angle_beta   90.00
_cell.angle_gamma   90.00
#
_symmetry.space_group_name_H-M   'P 1'
#
loop_
_entity.id
_entity.type
_entity.pdbx_description
1 polymer ?
#
loop_
_entity_poly.entity_id
_entity_poly.type
_entity_poly.pdbx_seq_one_letter_code
_entity_poly.pdbx_strand_id
1 'polypeptide(L)' 'MEQRTSIPVTSSSLTISCDTCVMHESDACGDCVVSYLLNHEPGDAVVFSFEEERAVRLLASAGLVPTLRHREVG' A
#
# COMPACT_ATOMS: atom_id res chain seq x y z
N MET A 1 -2.90 -21.73 26.09
CA MET A 1 -2.28 -20.39 26.10
C MET A 1 -1.14 -20.49 25.11
N GLU A 2 -1.47 -20.50 23.81
CA GLU A 2 -0.47 -20.73 22.76
C GLU A 2 0.10 -19.41 22.26
N GLN A 3 1.42 -19.39 22.26
CA GLN A 3 2.29 -18.27 21.96
C GLN A 3 2.12 -17.87 20.49
N ARG A 4 1.64 -16.65 20.25
CA ARG A 4 1.74 -15.98 18.94
C ARG A 4 3.22 -15.70 18.71
N THR A 5 3.88 -16.57 17.93
CA THR A 5 5.24 -16.36 17.45
C THR A 5 5.33 -15.03 16.71
N SER A 6 6.02 -14.08 17.32
CA SER A 6 6.45 -12.83 16.70
C SER A 6 7.56 -13.16 15.70
N ILE A 7 7.30 -12.93 14.42
CA ILE A 7 8.32 -13.03 13.36
C ILE A 7 9.34 -11.91 13.62
N PRO A 8 10.65 -12.19 13.76
CA PRO A 8 11.65 -11.15 13.86
C PRO A 8 11.74 -10.46 12.50
N VAL A 9 11.10 -9.30 12.37
CA VAL A 9 11.39 -8.40 11.25
C VAL A 9 12.78 -7.83 11.51
N THR A 10 13.80 -8.39 10.86
CA THR A 10 15.06 -7.66 10.67
C THR A 10 14.71 -6.42 9.87
N SER A 11 14.49 -5.31 10.57
CA SER A 11 14.12 -4.03 9.99
C SER A 11 15.35 -3.39 9.33
N SER A 12 15.78 -3.96 8.22
CA SER A 12 16.57 -3.23 7.22
C SER A 12 15.64 -2.20 6.60
N SER A 13 15.69 -0.96 7.10
CA SER A 13 14.93 0.15 6.54
C SER A 13 15.37 0.41 5.10
N LEU A 14 14.44 0.33 4.16
CA LEU A 14 14.65 0.79 2.80
C LEU A 14 14.34 2.30 2.75
N THR A 15 15.37 3.12 2.53
CA THR A 15 15.19 4.56 2.35
C THR A 15 15.15 4.88 0.86
N ILE A 16 14.08 5.52 0.42
CA ILE A 16 13.92 6.02 -0.95
C ILE A 16 14.14 7.53 -0.91
N SER A 17 15.14 8.03 -1.65
CA SER A 17 15.38 9.47 -1.83
C SER A 17 15.05 9.89 -3.25
N CYS A 18 14.07 10.79 -3.39
CA CYS A 18 13.70 11.37 -4.68
C CYS A 18 14.85 12.19 -5.29
N ASP A 19 15.68 12.82 -4.47
CA ASP A 19 16.81 13.65 -4.92
C ASP A 19 17.88 12.84 -5.68
N THR A 20 17.99 11.53 -5.39
CA THR A 20 18.96 10.63 -6.03
C THR A 20 18.31 9.65 -7.02
N CYS A 21 17.03 9.82 -7.32
CA CYS A 21 16.30 8.92 -8.21
C CYS A 21 16.68 9.18 -9.68
N VAL A 22 17.05 8.13 -10.42
CA VAL A 22 17.40 8.25 -11.86
C VAL A 22 16.22 8.72 -12.73
N MET A 23 14.99 8.53 -12.24
CA MET A 23 13.77 8.95 -12.93
C MET A 23 13.29 10.36 -12.51
N HIS A 24 14.04 11.06 -11.64
CA HIS A 24 13.68 12.40 -11.17
C HIS A 24 13.42 13.34 -12.38
N GLU A 25 12.38 14.16 -12.29
CA GLU A 25 11.92 15.10 -13.34
C GLU A 25 11.53 14.49 -14.70
N SER A 26 11.44 13.17 -14.80
CA SER A 26 10.86 12.50 -15.97
C SER A 26 9.33 12.39 -15.87
N ASP A 27 8.68 12.10 -17.00
CA ASP A 27 7.22 11.82 -17.04
C ASP A 27 6.82 10.67 -16.09
N ALA A 28 7.71 9.69 -15.89
CA ALA A 28 7.47 8.58 -14.96
C ALA A 28 7.47 9.02 -13.48
N CYS A 29 8.10 10.14 -13.15
CA CYS A 29 8.09 10.68 -11.79
C CYS A 29 6.69 11.16 -11.38
N GLY A 30 5.91 11.69 -12.33
CA GLY A 30 4.53 12.13 -12.11
C GLY A 30 3.55 10.99 -11.80
N ASP A 31 3.84 9.78 -12.31
CA ASP A 31 3.06 8.56 -12.09
C ASP A 31 3.73 7.62 -11.05
N CYS A 32 4.66 8.13 -10.25
CA CYS A 32 5.38 7.32 -9.28
C CYS A 32 4.54 7.02 -8.04
N VAL A 33 4.57 5.76 -7.57
CA VAL A 33 3.89 5.32 -6.33
C VAL A 33 4.31 6.11 -5.09
N VAL A 34 5.55 6.63 -5.06
CA VAL A 34 6.08 7.39 -3.92
C VAL A 34 5.33 8.71 -3.73
N SER A 35 4.92 9.37 -4.81
CA SER A 35 4.11 10.58 -4.76
C SER A 35 2.79 10.31 -4.05
N TYR A 36 2.13 9.19 -4.37
CA TYR A 36 0.90 8.79 -3.69
C TYR A 36 1.11 8.44 -2.22
N LEU A 37 2.20 7.74 -1.89
CA LEU A 37 2.53 7.37 -0.51
C LEU A 37 2.84 8.59 0.38
N LEU A 38 3.42 9.65 -0.16
CA LEU A 38 3.76 10.86 0.59
C LEU A 38 2.65 11.92 0.57
N ASN A 39 1.76 11.88 -0.41
CA ASN A 39 0.70 12.88 -0.60
C ASN A 39 -0.67 12.44 -0.03
N HIS A 40 -0.68 11.56 0.98
CA HIS A 40 -1.89 11.25 1.74
C HIS A 40 -1.75 11.77 3.16
N GLU A 41 -2.75 12.49 3.67
CA GLU A 41 -2.76 12.82 5.10
C GLU A 41 -3.17 11.58 5.89
N PRO A 42 -2.50 11.29 7.02
CA PRO A 42 -2.90 10.18 7.88
C PRO A 42 -4.34 10.42 8.38
N GLY A 43 -5.28 9.61 7.89
CA GLY A 43 -6.70 9.72 8.22
C GLY A 43 -7.60 9.91 7.00
N ASP A 44 -7.04 10.18 5.82
CA ASP A 44 -7.82 10.22 4.58
C ASP A 44 -8.42 8.83 4.26
N ALA A 45 -9.74 8.76 4.24
CA ALA A 45 -10.46 7.54 3.93
C ALA A 45 -10.45 7.27 2.42
N VAL A 46 -9.98 6.09 2.03
CA VAL A 46 -10.14 5.60 0.66
C VAL A 46 -11.56 5.07 0.51
N VAL A 47 -12.38 5.78 -0.27
CA VAL A 47 -13.78 5.41 -0.53
C VAL A 47 -13.86 4.60 -1.82
N PHE A 48 -14.41 3.39 -1.71
CA PHE A 48 -14.72 2.54 -2.87
C PHE A 48 -16.21 2.64 -3.20
N SER A 49 -16.54 2.73 -4.49
CA SER A 49 -17.87 2.41 -4.98
C SER A 49 -18.14 0.91 -4.88
N PHE A 50 -19.41 0.50 -4.98
CA PHE A 50 -19.80 -0.91 -5.00
C PHE A 50 -19.16 -1.69 -6.15
N GLU A 51 -18.96 -1.06 -7.31
CA GLU A 51 -18.36 -1.71 -8.47
C GLU A 51 -16.86 -1.94 -8.27
N GLU A 52 -16.15 -0.93 -7.78
CA GLU A 52 -14.71 -1.04 -7.48
C GLU A 52 -14.45 -2.07 -6.37
N GLU A 53 -15.29 -2.07 -5.32
CA GLU A 53 -15.21 -3.04 -4.24
C GLU A 53 -15.35 -4.48 -4.77
N ARG A 54 -16.33 -4.70 -5.65
CA ARG A 54 -16.55 -5.99 -6.30
C ARG A 54 -15.36 -6.38 -7.18
N ALA A 55 -14.78 -5.44 -7.93
CA ALA A 55 -13.62 -5.68 -8.76
C ALA A 55 -12.41 -6.10 -7.92
N VAL A 56 -12.12 -5.37 -6.83
CA VAL A 56 -11.02 -5.70 -5.90
C VAL A 56 -11.20 -7.09 -5.29
N ARG A 57 -12.43 -7.45 -4.89
CA ARG A 57 -12.72 -8.81 -4.38
C ARG A 57 -12.45 -9.89 -5.43
N LEU A 58 -12.82 -9.64 -6.69
CA LEU A 58 -12.62 -10.59 -7.77
C LEU A 58 -11.13 -10.81 -8.05
N LEU A 59 -10.36 -9.72 -8.10
CA LEU A 59 -8.89 -9.78 -8.23
C LEU A 59 -8.25 -10.52 -7.05
N ALA A 60 -8.73 -10.30 -5.83
CA ALA A 60 -8.23 -10.99 -4.65
C ALA A 60 -8.52 -12.49 -4.70
N SER A 61 -9.72 -12.88 -5.13
CA SER A 61 -10.10 -14.30 -5.29
C SER A 61 -9.27 -15.03 -6.36
N ALA A 62 -8.80 -14.29 -7.37
CA ALA A 62 -7.89 -14.79 -8.40
C ALA A 62 -6.41 -14.78 -7.96
N GLY A 63 -6.09 -14.25 -6.79
CA GLY A 63 -4.72 -14.15 -6.28
C GLY A 63 -3.88 -13.02 -6.89
N LEU A 64 -4.50 -12.07 -7.60
CA LEU A 64 -3.80 -10.95 -8.26
C LEU A 64 -3.51 -9.78 -7.32
N VAL A 65 -4.28 -9.64 -6.25
CA VAL A 65 -4.07 -8.63 -5.21
C VAL A 65 -4.26 -9.26 -3.82
N PRO A 66 -3.65 -8.70 -2.75
CA PRO A 66 -3.96 -9.10 -1.39
C PRO A 66 -5.45 -8.89 -1.07
N THR A 67 -6.02 -9.76 -0.23
CA THR A 67 -7.33 -9.51 0.37
C THR A 67 -7.30 -8.23 1.21
N LEU A 68 -8.44 -7.53 1.31
CA LEU A 68 -8.60 -6.38 2.21
C LEU A 68 -8.13 -6.73 3.63
N ARG A 69 -7.08 -6.05 4.09
CA ARG A 69 -6.47 -6.25 5.42
C ARG A 69 -7.03 -5.30 6.46
N HIS A 70 -7.75 -4.27 6.04
CA HIS A 70 -8.43 -3.35 6.94
C HIS A 70 -9.49 -4.12 7.74
N ARG A 71 -9.44 -3.97 9.06
CA ARG A 71 -10.46 -4.43 9.98
C ARG A 71 -10.94 -3.20 10.71
N GLU A 72 -12.24 -2.96 10.76
CA GLU A 72 -12.78 -1.93 11.63
C GLU A 72 -12.29 -2.20 13.05
N VAL A 73 -11.65 -1.20 13.65
CA VAL A 73 -11.33 -1.22 15.06
C VAL A 73 -12.62 -0.77 15.74
N GLY A 74 -13.36 -1.76 16.26
CA GLY A 74 -14.55 -1.49 17.09
C GLY A 74 -14.20 -0.75 18.37
#